data_AF-A0A497JR11-F1
#
_entry.id   AF-A0A497JR11-F1
#
_cell.length_a   1.000
_cell.length_b   1.000
_cell.length_c   1.000
_cell.angle_alpha   90.00
_cell.angle_beta   90.00
_cell.angle_gamma   90.00
#
_symmetry.space_group_name_H-M   'P 1'
#
loop_
_entity.id
_entity.type
_entity.pdbx_description
1 polymer ?
#
loop_
_entity_poly.entity_id
_entity_poly.type
_entity_poly.pdbx_seq_one_letter_code
_entity_poly.pdbx_strand_id
1 'polypeptide(L)' 'MRRRNVILIHIDTLRYDHLGCYGYRRATSPNIDRIAEEGVLFTRAYSTDVPTIPYYTSMFTGMRGTSTGVV' A
#
# COMPACT_ATOMS: atom_id res chain seq x y z
N MET A 1 5.48 -15.99 23.98
CA MET A 1 5.22 -14.77 23.18
C MET A 1 3.75 -14.73 22.82
N ARG A 2 3.07 -13.58 23.01
CA ARG A 2 1.65 -13.45 22.66
C ARG A 2 1.54 -13.32 21.13
N ARG A 3 0.65 -14.10 20.50
CA ARG A 3 0.40 -14.03 19.05
C ARG A 3 -0.08 -12.63 18.69
N ARG A 4 0.56 -12.01 17.69
CA ARG A 4 0.13 -10.71 17.15
C ARG A 4 -0.91 -10.94 16.07
N ASN A 5 -1.90 -10.05 16.03
CA ASN A 5 -2.83 -9.97 14.90
C ASN A 5 -2.22 -9.06 13.83
N VAL A 6 -2.50 -9.36 12.57
CA VAL A 6 -2.05 -8.57 11.42
C VAL A 6 -3.28 -8.14 10.63
N ILE A 7 -3.36 -6.85 10.32
CA ILE A 7 -4.40 -6.27 9.46
C ILE A 7 -3.68 -5.68 8.25
N LEU A 8 -4.06 -6.12 7.06
CA LEU A 8 -3.59 -5.57 5.78
C LEU A 8 -4.69 -4.68 5.21
N ILE A 9 -4.40 -3.38 5.08
CA ILE A 9 -5.30 -2.40 4.47
C ILE A 9 -4.69 -2.00 3.12
N HIS A 10 -5.48 -2.11 2.05
CA HIS A 10 -5.10 -1.70 0.71
C HIS A 10 -6.22 -0.87 0.09
N ILE A 11 -5.86 0.12 -0.73
CA ILE A 11 -6.79 1.04 -1.40
C ILE A 11 -6.50 0.98 -2.90
N ASP A 12 -7.51 0.59 -3.68
CA ASP A 12 -7.37 0.49 -5.13
C ASP A 12 -7.24 1.86 -5.79
N THR A 13 -6.37 1.97 -6.78
CA THR A 13 -6.11 3.20 -7.57
C THR A 13 -5.64 4.42 -6.79
N LEU A 14 -5.19 4.27 -5.54
CA LEU A 14 -4.73 5.39 -4.71
C LEU A 14 -3.43 5.99 -5.24
N ARG A 15 -3.44 7.29 -5.54
CA ARG A 15 -2.20 8.05 -5.73
C ARG A 15 -1.58 8.40 -4.38
N TYR A 16 -0.29 8.12 -4.21
CA TYR A 16 0.42 8.41 -2.96
C TYR A 16 0.42 9.91 -2.61
N ASP A 17 0.52 10.79 -3.61
CA ASP A 17 0.57 12.25 -3.45
C ASP A 17 -0.78 12.89 -3.08
N HIS A 18 -1.81 12.08 -2.83
CA HIS A 18 -3.14 12.50 -2.35
C HIS A 18 -3.37 12.18 -0.86
N LEU A 19 -2.31 11.83 -0.13
CA LEU A 19 -2.33 11.67 1.33
C LEU A 19 -1.55 12.80 2.02
N GLY A 20 -2.04 13.26 3.16
CA GLY A 20 -1.42 14.31 3.97
C GLY A 20 0.00 13.95 4.40
N CYS A 21 0.24 12.68 4.77
CA CYS A 21 1.57 12.16 5.13
C CYS A 21 2.60 12.21 3.99
N TYR A 22 2.17 12.38 2.74
CA TYR A 22 3.05 12.62 1.58
C TYR A 22 3.02 14.08 1.08
N GLY A 23 2.41 15.00 1.84
CA GLY A 23 2.40 16.44 1.55
C GLY A 23 1.16 16.96 0.82
N TYR A 24 0.08 16.16 0.74
CA TYR A 24 -1.16 16.63 0.11
C TYR A 24 -1.84 17.73 0.94
N ARG A 25 -2.34 18.77 0.27
CA ARG A 25 -2.86 19.98 0.95
C ARG A 25 -4.28 19.85 1.49
N ARG A 26 -5.05 18.87 1.03
CA ARG A 26 -6.44 18.67 1.48
C ARG A 26 -6.47 17.63 2.59
N ALA A 27 -7.34 17.82 3.57
CA ALA A 27 -7.54 16.88 4.67
C ALA A 27 -8.39 15.66 4.23
N THR A 28 -7.86 14.84 3.32
CA THR A 28 -8.55 13.66 2.78
C THR A 28 -8.20 12.36 3.51
N SER A 29 -7.14 12.35 4.33
CA SER A 29 -6.57 11.11 4.89
C SER A 29 -6.21 11.17 6.39
N PRO A 30 -6.94 11.87 7.28
CA PRO A 30 -6.49 12.11 8.66
C PRO A 30 -6.20 10.82 9.45
N ASN A 31 -6.93 9.74 9.21
CA ASN A 31 -6.68 8.44 9.87
C ASN A 31 -5.42 7.74 9.36
N ILE A 32 -5.11 7.87 8.06
CA ILE A 32 -3.90 7.29 7.46
C ILE A 32 -2.68 8.11 7.90
N ASP A 33 -2.83 9.43 7.97
CA ASP A 33 -1.76 10.34 8.40
C ASP A 33 -1.33 10.03 9.84
N ARG A 34 -2.30 9.82 10.74
CA ARG A 34 -2.02 9.40 12.13
C ARG A 34 -1.29 8.04 12.20
N ILE A 35 -1.67 7.08 11.37
CA ILE A 35 -0.98 5.77 11.32
C ILE A 35 0.47 5.94 10.84
N ALA A 36 0.72 6.84 9.89
CA ALA A 36 2.05 7.14 9.41
C ALA A 36 2.94 7.79 10.48
N GLU A 37 2.37 8.70 11.30
CA GLU A 37 3.06 9.36 12.42
C GLU A 37 3.44 8.38 13.55
N GLU A 38 2.57 7.42 13.84
CA GLU A 38 2.80 6.39 14.87
C GLU A 38 3.67 5.21 14.38
N GLY A 39 3.98 5.17 13.08
CA GLY A 39 4.56 4.02 12.41
C GLY A 39 5.79 4.35 11.56
N VAL A 40 5.93 3.61 10.45
CA VAL A 40 7.00 3.80 9.47
C VAL A 40 6.38 4.15 8.13
N LEU A 41 6.77 5.30 7.57
CA LEU A 41 6.34 5.76 6.25
C LEU A 41 7.43 5.48 5.21
N PHE A 42 7.10 4.68 4.20
CA PHE A 42 8.00 4.43 3.07
C PHE A 42 7.80 5.49 1.97
N THR A 43 8.78 6.36 1.75
CA THR A 43 8.71 7.39 0.70
C THR A 43 9.01 6.88 -0.71
N ARG A 44 9.45 5.62 -0.83
CA ARG A 44 9.86 4.97 -2.09
C ARG A 44 9.34 3.53 -2.16
N ALA A 45 8.02 3.38 -2.13
CA ALA A 45 7.34 2.11 -2.37
C ALA A 45 6.75 2.10 -3.78
N TYR A 46 7.06 1.06 -4.57
CA TYR A 46 6.63 0.94 -5.97
C TYR A 46 5.77 -0.30 -6.15
N SER A 47 4.72 -0.18 -6.97
CA SER A 47 3.92 -1.33 -7.39
C SER A 47 4.76 -2.27 -8.26
N THR A 48 4.59 -3.58 -8.08
CA THR A 48 5.24 -4.59 -8.92
C THR A 48 4.68 -4.58 -10.34
N ASP A 49 3.38 -4.30 -10.45
CA ASP A 49 2.59 -4.32 -11.68
C ASP A 49 1.60 -3.13 -11.65
N VAL A 50 1.16 -2.68 -12.83
CA VAL A 50 0.25 -1.54 -12.96
C VAL A 50 -1.24 -1.95 -12.95
N PRO A 51 -1.65 -3.05 -13.62
CA PRO A 51 -3.05 -3.46 -13.58
C PRO A 51 -3.43 -4.04 -12.21
N THR A 52 -4.67 -3.79 -11.77
CA THR A 52 -5.18 -4.15 -10.45
C THR A 52 -4.98 -5.63 -10.13
N ILE A 53 -5.41 -6.53 -11.02
CA ILE A 53 -5.38 -7.98 -10.78
C ILE A 53 -3.92 -8.50 -10.60
N PRO A 54 -2.99 -8.28 -11.55
CA PRO A 54 -1.57 -8.61 -11.38
C PRO A 54 -0.97 -8.08 -10.08
N TYR A 55 -1.23 -6.82 -9.73
CA TYR A 55 -0.71 -6.23 -8.49
C TYR A 55 -1.20 -6.96 -7.24
N TYR A 56 -2.51 -7.22 -7.13
CA TYR A 56 -3.05 -7.95 -5.98
C TYR A 56 -2.50 -9.38 -5.90
N THR A 57 -2.38 -10.09 -7.03
CA THR A 57 -1.72 -11.40 -7.07
C THR A 57 -0.29 -11.31 -6.56
N SER A 58 0.48 -10.31 -7.00
CA SER A 58 1.84 -10.07 -6.54
C SER A 58 1.92 -9.73 -5.05
N MET A 59 0.96 -8.94 -4.53
CA MET A 59 0.89 -8.59 -3.11
C MET A 59 0.64 -9.81 -2.20
N PHE A 60 -0.24 -10.73 -2.60
CA PHE A 60 -0.56 -11.91 -1.79
C PHE A 60 0.47 -13.04 -1.91
N THR A 61 1.14 -13.15 -3.07
CA THR A 61 2.10 -14.23 -3.33
C THR A 61 3.56 -13.83 -3.09
N GLY A 62 3.87 -12.53 -3.11
CA GLY A 62 5.25 -12.04 -3.09
C GLY A 62 6.02 -12.30 -4.39
N MET A 63 5.34 -12.68 -5.48
CA MET A 63 5.93 -13.00 -6.78
C MET A 63 5.42 -12.04 -7.86
N ARG A 64 6.24 -11.71 -8.87
CA ARG A 64 5.83 -10.84 -9.98
C ARG A 64 4.84 -11.54 -10.92
N GLY A 65 4.09 -10.76 -11.72
CA GLY A 65 3.19 -11.30 -12.74
C GLY A 65 3.83 -12.31 -13.70
N THR A 66 5.10 -12.10 -14.08
CA THR A 66 5.88 -13.03 -14.91
C THR A 66 6.15 -14.39 -14.26
N SER A 67 6.06 -14.47 -12.92
CA SER A 67 6.24 -15.71 -12.15
C SER A 67 4.91 -16.37 -11.81
N THR A 68 3.83 -15.59 -11.66
CA THR A 68 2.48 -16.08 -11.34
C THR A 68 1.68 -16.45 -12.60
N GLY A 69 2.07 -15.92 -13.77
CA GLY A 69 1.32 -16.06 -15.02
C GLY A 69 0.15 -15.09 -15.17
N VAL A 70 -0.07 -14.20 -14.19
CA VAL A 70 -1.12 -13.17 -14.19
C VAL A 70 -0.48 -11.83 -14.50
N VAL A 71 -0.71 -11.30 -15.70
CA VAL A 71 -0.03 -10.11 -16.27
C VAL A 71 -1.00 -9.00 -16.68
#